data_AF-A0A2K6KZC5-F1
#
_entry.id   AF-A0A2K6KZC5-F1
#
_cell.length_a   1.000
_cell.length_b   1.000
_cell.length_c   1.000
_cell.angle_alpha   90.00
_cell.angle_beta   90.00
_cell.angle_gamma   90.00
#
_symmetry.space_group_name_H-M   'P 1'
#
loop_
_entity.id
_entity.type
_entity.pdbx_description
1 polymer ?
#
loop_
_entity_poly.entity_id
_entity_poly.type
_entity_poly.pdbx_seq_one_letter_code
_entity_poly.pdbx_strand_id
1 'polypeptide(L)'
;MEPEAFEICPYDPHHRIPLSRFQYHLACRRKNPKKAKKMAICKYNACHVVPIKKLEEHEAVCVNRSSVEEQDTENPLKVSLPSSEQNDDPQQTFVPQKLVCENDTKESAREISPQKILRPGQ
;
A
#
# COMPACT_ATOMS: atom_id res chain seq x y z
N MET A 1 -35.27 16.17 3.35
CA MET A 1 -34.04 15.59 3.91
C MET A 1 -33.82 14.30 3.16
N GLU A 2 -32.80 14.24 2.30
CA GLU A 2 -32.52 13.03 1.52
C GLU A 2 -32.02 11.92 2.45
N PRO A 3 -32.50 10.66 2.31
CA PRO A 3 -32.03 9.55 3.13
C PRO A 3 -30.58 9.21 2.80
N GLU A 4 -29.72 9.17 3.81
CA GLU A 4 -28.33 8.75 3.67
C GLU A 4 -28.28 7.25 3.31
N ALA A 5 -27.57 6.90 2.24
CA ALA A 5 -27.36 5.51 1.86
C ALA A 5 -26.31 4.85 2.77
N PHE A 6 -26.57 3.59 3.16
CA PHE A 6 -25.70 2.81 4.03
C PHE A 6 -25.31 1.49 3.37
N GLU A 7 -24.07 1.07 3.60
CA GLU A 7 -23.53 -0.19 3.14
C GLU A 7 -23.07 -1.06 4.32
N ILE A 8 -23.13 -2.38 4.14
CA ILE A 8 -22.59 -3.33 5.11
C ILE A 8 -21.09 -3.48 4.90
N CYS A 9 -20.33 -3.48 5.99
CA CYS A 9 -18.89 -3.63 5.90
C CYS A 9 -18.50 -4.99 5.31
N PRO A 10 -17.60 -5.01 4.31
CA PRO A 10 -17.10 -6.24 3.70
C PRO A 10 -16.33 -7.12 4.70
N TYR A 11 -15.84 -6.55 5.80
CA TYR A 11 -15.08 -7.26 6.82
C TYR A 11 -15.91 -7.73 8.01
N ASP A 12 -17.03 -7.08 8.32
CA ASP A 12 -17.88 -7.39 9.48
C ASP A 12 -19.36 -7.09 9.17
N PRO A 13 -20.25 -8.10 9.13
CA PRO A 13 -21.65 -7.89 8.79
C PRO A 13 -22.42 -7.04 9.80
N HIS A 14 -21.91 -6.85 11.03
CA HIS A 14 -22.58 -6.04 12.05
C HIS A 14 -22.33 -4.53 11.87
N HIS A 15 -21.39 -4.14 11.00
CA HIS A 15 -21.14 -2.74 10.72
C HIS A 15 -21.96 -2.29 9.51
N ARG A 16 -22.91 -1.39 9.76
CA ARG A 16 -23.66 -0.65 8.74
C ARG A 16 -23.16 0.79 8.72
N ILE A 17 -22.58 1.22 7.59
CA ILE A 17 -21.77 2.43 7.48
C ILE A 17 -22.37 3.36 6.41
N PRO A 18 -22.55 4.66 6.68
CA PRO A 18 -22.92 5.64 5.66
C PRO A 18 -21.91 5.65 4.51
N LEU A 19 -22.36 5.76 3.26
CA LEU A 19 -21.46 5.83 2.10
C LEU A 19 -20.41 6.93 2.24
N SER A 20 -20.81 8.10 2.77
CA SER A 20 -19.94 9.25 3.05
C SER A 20 -18.79 8.95 4.03
N ARG A 21 -18.90 7.89 4.84
CA ARG A 21 -17.88 7.48 5.82
C ARG A 21 -17.18 6.18 5.47
N PHE A 22 -17.56 5.53 4.37
CA PHE A 22 -17.11 4.18 4.04
C PHE A 22 -15.59 4.08 3.87
N GLN A 23 -14.97 5.04 3.17
CA GLN A 23 -13.51 5.10 2.98
C GLN A 23 -12.75 5.08 4.32
N TYR A 24 -13.14 5.95 5.24
CA TYR A 24 -12.53 6.03 6.57
C TYR A 24 -12.75 4.75 7.37
N HIS A 25 -13.90 4.09 7.17
CA HIS A 25 -14.22 2.85 7.86
C HIS A 25 -13.34 1.67 7.43
N LEU A 26 -12.78 1.64 6.21
CA LEU A 26 -12.04 0.48 5.69
C LEU A 26 -10.82 0.08 6.54
N ALA A 27 -10.35 0.95 7.45
CA ALA A 27 -9.42 0.60 8.51
C ALA A 27 -9.88 -0.59 9.39
N CYS A 28 -11.19 -0.88 9.42
CA CYS A 28 -11.82 -2.06 10.05
C CYS A 28 -11.18 -3.39 9.58
N ARG A 29 -10.59 -3.41 8.38
CA ARG A 29 -9.77 -4.52 7.87
C ARG A 29 -8.78 -5.06 8.90
N ARG A 30 -8.13 -4.17 9.67
CA ARG A 30 -7.11 -4.52 10.68
C ARG A 30 -7.68 -5.37 11.81
N LYS A 31 -8.95 -5.16 12.17
CA LYS A 31 -9.66 -5.94 13.21
C LYS A 31 -10.15 -7.29 12.71
N ASN A 32 -10.18 -7.49 11.38
CA ASN A 32 -10.75 -8.66 10.72
C ASN A 32 -9.76 -9.36 9.78
N PRO A 33 -8.56 -9.76 10.25
CA PRO A 33 -7.47 -10.23 9.38
C PRO A 33 -7.83 -11.51 8.62
N LYS A 34 -8.64 -12.41 9.20
CA LYS A 34 -9.03 -13.67 8.56
C LYS A 34 -9.88 -13.45 7.30
N LYS A 35 -10.82 -12.49 7.35
CA LYS A 35 -11.65 -12.12 6.19
C LYS A 35 -10.86 -11.23 5.23
N ALA A 36 -10.05 -10.33 5.76
CA ALA A 36 -9.17 -9.45 4.99
C ALA A 36 -8.23 -10.20 4.03
N LYS A 37 -7.70 -11.37 4.43
CA LYS A 37 -6.88 -12.23 3.58
C LYS A 37 -7.60 -12.76 2.33
N LYS A 38 -8.93 -12.71 2.28
CA LYS A 38 -9.75 -13.20 1.17
C LYS A 38 -10.35 -12.06 0.33
N MET A 39 -10.12 -10.82 0.72
CA MET A 39 -10.65 -9.62 0.09
C MET A 39 -9.51 -8.79 -0.50
N ALA A 40 -9.77 -8.18 -1.65
CA ALA A 40 -8.92 -7.22 -2.31
C ALA A 40 -9.63 -5.87 -2.43
N ILE A 41 -8.83 -4.82 -2.64
CA ILE A 41 -9.31 -3.46 -2.90
C ILE A 41 -9.10 -3.22 -4.40
N CYS A 42 -10.12 -2.72 -5.09
CA CYS A 42 -10.02 -2.35 -6.51
C CYS A 42 -8.95 -1.27 -6.71
N LYS A 43 -8.17 -1.39 -7.78
CA LYS A 43 -7.17 -0.36 -8.12
C LYS A 43 -7.76 1.00 -8.53
N TYR A 44 -8.99 1.02 -9.06
CA TYR A 44 -9.65 2.25 -9.52
C TYR A 44 -10.44 2.98 -8.43
N ASN A 45 -10.89 2.28 -7.38
CA ASN A 45 -11.66 2.89 -6.30
C ASN A 45 -11.42 2.15 -4.98
N ALA A 46 -10.83 2.85 -4.01
CA ALA A 46 -10.51 2.30 -2.70
C ALA A 46 -11.74 1.85 -1.90
N CYS A 47 -12.95 2.35 -2.20
CA CYS A 47 -14.20 1.88 -1.60
C CYS A 47 -14.58 0.46 -2.04
N HIS A 48 -14.16 0.04 -3.25
CA HIS A 48 -14.54 -1.25 -3.78
C HIS A 48 -13.69 -2.34 -3.12
N VAL A 49 -14.30 -3.08 -2.20
CA VAL A 49 -13.69 -4.22 -1.53
C VAL A 49 -14.41 -5.49 -1.97
N VAL A 50 -13.74 -6.30 -2.78
CA VAL A 50 -14.31 -7.49 -3.41
C VAL A 50 -13.49 -8.74 -3.05
N PRO A 51 -14.05 -9.95 -3.15
CA PRO A 51 -13.27 -11.17 -2.98
C PRO A 51 -12.12 -11.24 -3.98
N ILE A 52 -10.93 -11.67 -3.54
CA ILE A 52 -9.71 -11.76 -4.38
C ILE A 52 -9.99 -12.52 -5.69
N LYS A 53 -10.73 -13.63 -5.59
CA LYS A 53 -11.08 -14.49 -6.74
C LYS A 53 -11.93 -13.80 -7.81
N LYS A 54 -12.57 -12.67 -7.47
CA LYS A 54 -13.47 -11.92 -8.37
C LYS A 54 -12.92 -10.52 -8.67
N LEU A 55 -11.68 -10.23 -8.27
CA LEU A 55 -11.10 -8.90 -8.47
C LEU A 55 -10.92 -8.58 -9.95
N GLU A 56 -10.38 -9.50 -10.72
CA GLU A 56 -10.15 -9.33 -12.16
C GLU A 56 -11.47 -9.10 -12.92
N GLU A 57 -12.48 -9.92 -12.66
CA GLU A 57 -13.82 -9.76 -13.21
C GLU A 57 -14.42 -8.39 -12.84
N HIS A 58 -14.26 -7.96 -11.59
CA HIS A 58 -14.72 -6.65 -11.13
C HIS A 58 -13.99 -5.51 -11.86
N GLU A 59 -12.68 -5.59 -11.96
CA GLU A 59 -11.86 -4.56 -12.61
C GLU A 59 -12.23 -4.42 -14.07
N ALA A 60 -12.49 -5.53 -14.78
CA ALA A 60 -12.90 -5.51 -16.18
C ALA A 60 -14.15 -4.65 -16.44
N VAL A 61 -15.09 -4.63 -15.49
CA VAL A 61 -16.40 -3.92 -15.58
C VAL A 61 -16.53 -2.76 -14.60
N CYS A 62 -15.45 -2.34 -13.94
CA CYS A 62 -15.51 -1.33 -12.89
C CYS A 62 -15.92 0.02 -13.48
N VAL A 63 -16.94 0.66 -12.91
CA VAL A 63 -17.40 1.99 -13.36
C VAL A 63 -16.32 3.06 -13.26
N ASN A 64 -15.35 2.90 -12.36
CA ASN A 64 -14.22 3.82 -12.19
C ASN A 64 -13.03 3.52 -13.13
N ARG A 65 -13.09 2.44 -13.93
CA ARG A 65 -12.03 2.06 -14.88
C ARG A 65 -11.92 3.03 -16.04
N SER A 66 -13.05 3.42 -16.63
CA SER A 66 -13.11 4.29 -17.80
C SER A 66 -12.61 5.71 -17.54
N SER A 67 -12.32 6.07 -16.29
CA SER A 67 -11.73 7.36 -15.94
C SER A 67 -10.20 7.37 -15.93
N VAL A 68 -9.51 6.22 -16.04
CA VAL A 68 -8.06 6.13 -15.75
C VAL A 68 -7.23 5.43 -16.85
N GLU A 69 -7.82 4.61 -17.71
CA GLU A 69 -7.05 3.82 -18.71
C GLU A 69 -7.19 4.33 -20.15
N GLU A 70 -6.60 5.50 -20.45
CA GLU A 70 -6.32 5.95 -21.83
C GLU A 70 -4.83 5.86 -22.21
N GLN A 71 -3.99 5.05 -21.52
CA GLN A 71 -2.55 4.95 -21.81
C GLN A 71 -1.95 3.53 -21.76
N ASP A 72 -2.57 2.50 -22.35
CA ASP A 72 -1.87 1.22 -22.54
C ASP A 72 -2.20 0.51 -23.86
N THR A 73 -2.71 1.22 -24.87
CA THR A 73 -3.06 0.60 -26.16
C THR A 73 -2.53 1.37 -27.36
N GLU A 74 -1.24 1.70 -27.38
CA GLU A 74 -0.49 1.93 -28.62
C GLU A 74 1.01 2.05 -28.35
N ASN A 75 1.79 1.03 -28.73
CA ASN A 75 3.04 1.19 -29.50
C ASN A 75 3.70 -0.18 -29.76
N PRO A 76 3.61 -0.74 -30.98
CA PRO A 76 4.36 -1.90 -31.38
C PRO A 76 5.60 -1.49 -32.17
N LEU A 77 6.75 -1.21 -31.53
CA LEU A 77 8.03 -1.13 -32.24
C LEU A 77 9.20 -1.69 -31.42
N LYS A 78 9.56 -2.93 -31.81
CA LYS A 78 10.89 -3.54 -31.73
C LYS A 78 11.99 -2.60 -32.26
N VAL A 79 13.14 -2.53 -31.59
CA VAL A 79 14.47 -2.44 -32.23
C VAL A 79 15.57 -2.85 -31.24
N SER A 80 16.55 -3.54 -31.80
CA SER A 80 17.61 -4.30 -31.16
C SER A 80 18.82 -3.47 -30.69
N LEU A 81 19.51 -4.02 -29.68
CA LEU A 81 20.90 -3.83 -29.17
C LEU A 81 21.95 -3.30 -30.20
N PRO A 82 23.06 -2.60 -29.79
CA PRO A 82 24.09 -3.14 -28.88
C PRO A 82 24.80 -2.17 -27.89
N SER A 83 25.60 -2.81 -27.04
CA SER A 83 26.54 -2.32 -26.02
C SER A 83 27.48 -1.19 -26.47
N SER A 84 27.74 -0.20 -25.61
CA SER A 84 29.07 0.40 -25.50
C SER A 84 29.27 1.06 -24.14
N GLU A 85 30.34 0.65 -23.49
CA GLU A 85 30.84 1.10 -22.20
C GLU A 85 31.44 2.51 -22.35
N GLN A 86 31.08 3.46 -21.48
CA GLN A 86 31.95 4.59 -21.13
C GLN A 86 31.78 4.94 -19.64
N ASN A 87 32.93 5.04 -18.99
CA ASN A 87 33.17 5.28 -17.58
C ASN A 87 33.29 6.80 -17.31
N ASP A 88 32.90 7.19 -16.09
CA ASP A 88 33.43 8.29 -15.26
C ASP A 88 32.46 9.43 -14.81
N ASP A 89 32.30 9.46 -13.47
CA ASP A 89 32.03 10.53 -12.48
C ASP A 89 30.67 11.27 -12.36
N PRO A 90 30.15 11.51 -11.13
CA PRO A 90 28.72 11.49 -10.81
C PRO A 90 28.12 12.88 -10.57
N GLN A 91 26.87 13.07 -11.00
CA GLN A 91 25.97 14.04 -10.37
C GLN A 91 24.56 13.47 -10.21
N GLN A 92 24.34 12.90 -9.02
CA GLN A 92 23.17 13.07 -8.16
C GLN A 92 21.81 13.26 -8.85
N THR A 93 21.01 12.19 -8.89
CA THR A 93 19.56 12.34 -8.75
C THR A 93 18.97 11.11 -8.04
N PHE A 94 18.19 11.38 -7.02
CA PHE A 94 17.68 10.43 -6.04
C PHE A 94 16.75 9.40 -6.68
N VAL A 95 17.19 8.14 -6.68
CA VAL A 95 16.32 6.97 -6.95
C VAL A 95 16.00 6.33 -5.60
N PRO A 96 14.73 6.18 -5.20
CA PRO A 96 14.38 5.43 -4.01
C PRO A 96 14.79 3.96 -4.21
N GLN A 97 15.83 3.55 -3.50
CA GLN A 97 16.30 2.18 -3.53
C GLN A 97 15.27 1.30 -2.82
N LYS A 98 14.62 0.44 -3.61
CA LYS A 98 14.07 -0.88 -3.24
C LYS A 98 14.79 -1.49 -2.02
N LEU A 99 14.25 -1.29 -0.82
CA LEU A 99 14.68 -2.06 0.34
C LEU A 99 13.94 -3.40 0.32
N VAL A 100 14.63 -4.39 -0.22
CA VAL A 100 14.34 -5.81 -0.03
C VAL A 100 14.51 -6.12 1.46
N CYS A 101 13.54 -6.82 2.04
CA CYS A 101 13.61 -7.29 3.41
C CYS A 101 14.68 -8.39 3.52
N GLU A 102 15.69 -8.18 4.36
CA GLU A 102 16.58 -9.25 4.81
C GLU A 102 16.48 -9.33 6.34
N ASN A 103 15.88 -10.43 6.80
CA ASN A 103 15.90 -10.83 8.18
C ASN A 103 17.25 -11.50 8.47
N ASP A 104 18.02 -11.03 9.45
CA ASP A 104 18.81 -11.93 10.30
C ASP A 104 19.06 -11.36 11.71
N THR A 105 18.61 -12.16 12.68
CA THR A 105 19.15 -12.47 14.01
C THR A 105 20.20 -11.54 14.66
N LYS A 106 19.88 -11.00 15.86
CA LYS A 106 20.62 -11.22 17.13
C LYS A 106 20.57 -10.03 18.11
N GLU A 107 20.15 -10.37 19.33
CA GLU A 107 20.35 -9.74 20.66
C GLU A 107 20.55 -8.22 20.84
N SER A 108 19.65 -7.63 21.65
CA SER A 108 19.77 -6.28 22.20
C SER A 108 20.38 -6.32 23.61
N ALA A 109 21.65 -5.96 23.72
CA ALA A 109 22.24 -5.47 24.96
C ALA A 109 22.44 -3.94 24.83
N ARG A 110 21.67 -3.17 25.61
CA ARG A 110 21.82 -1.72 25.71
C ARG A 110 22.96 -1.39 26.66
N GLU A 111 24.05 -0.86 26.12
CA GLU A 111 25.08 -0.10 26.83
C GLU A 111 24.94 1.37 26.40
N ILE A 112 24.70 2.28 27.34
CA ILE A 112 24.86 3.73 27.12
C ILE A 112 25.76 4.23 28.24
N SER A 113 27.01 4.44 27.87
CA SER A 113 28.09 5.05 28.65
C SER A 113 28.03 6.59 28.55
N PRO A 114 28.94 7.37 29.16
CA PRO A 114 28.80 8.01 30.46
C PRO A 114 28.81 9.56 30.36
N GLN A 115 28.65 10.29 31.46
CA GLN A 115 29.64 11.29 31.94
C GLN A 115 29.15 12.24 33.08
N LYS A 116 30.06 12.38 34.06
CA LYS A 116 30.34 13.47 35.03
C LYS A 116 29.34 13.70 36.19
N ILE A 117 29.65 13.33 37.44
CA ILE A 117 30.67 13.79 38.44
C ILE A 117 30.16 14.95 39.33
N LEU A 118 30.45 14.83 40.65
CA LEU A 118 30.42 15.81 41.79
C LEU A 118 29.05 15.94 42.51
N ARG A 119 28.87 15.75 43.84
CA ARG A 119 29.74 15.62 45.04
C ARG A 119 29.00 14.94 46.23
N PRO A 120 29.74 14.56 47.30
CA PRO A 120 29.25 13.84 48.48
C PRO A 120 28.95 14.74 49.70
N GLY A 121 28.32 14.16 50.72
CA GLY A 121 28.13 14.71 52.09
C GLY A 121 26.66 14.56 52.50
N GLN A 122 26.29 14.02 53.66
CA GLN A 122 27.00 13.68 54.90
C GLN A 122 26.11 12.66 55.65
#